data_AF-A0AAV3KYI2-F1
#
_entry.id   AF-A0AAV3KYI2-F1
#
_cell.length_a   1.000
_cell.length_b   1.000
_cell.length_c   1.000
_cell.angle_alpha   90.00
_cell.angle_beta   90.00
_cell.angle_gamma   90.00
#
_symmetry.space_group_name_H-M   'P 1'
#
loop_
_entity.id
_entity.type
_entity.pdbx_description
1 polymer ?
#
loop_
_entity_poly.entity_id
_entity_poly.type
_entity_poly.pdbx_seq_one_letter_code
_entity_poly.pdbx_strand_id
1 'polypeptide(L)'
;MAYINEPTGRLCDWGIHRAECWGVRLPSDYAGEVPCQMSMVDVPESEYIAFEHGPFNYEQENCSVEEKIEKAMAGFDYEEAGCSLDTSTGRAMYFFTIRNSMSSI
;
A
#
# COMPACT_ATOMS: atom_id res chain seq x y z
N MET A 1 5.57 2.02 -4.08
CA MET A 1 5.90 1.62 -2.71
C MET A 1 4.73 0.85 -2.12
N ALA A 2 5.00 -0.23 -1.40
CA ALA A 2 4.03 -1.01 -0.65
C ALA A 2 4.60 -1.43 0.72
N TYR A 3 3.72 -1.78 1.65
CA TYR A 3 4.07 -2.40 2.92
C TYR A 3 3.21 -3.65 3.09
N ILE A 4 3.82 -4.72 3.56
CA ILE A 4 3.12 -5.95 3.92
C ILE A 4 3.22 -6.14 5.44
N ASN A 5 2.09 -6.40 6.10
CA ASN A 5 2.07 -6.75 7.50
C ASN A 5 2.89 -8.02 7.72
N GLU A 6 4.00 -7.90 8.44
CA GLU A 6 5.00 -8.95 8.63
C GLU A 6 5.46 -8.89 10.08
N PRO A 7 5.13 -9.89 10.93
CA PRO A 7 5.46 -9.89 12.36
C PRO A 7 6.94 -9.65 12.68
N THR A 8 7.84 -10.05 11.78
CA THR A 8 9.28 -9.83 11.94
C THR A 8 9.78 -8.49 11.37
N GLY A 9 8.88 -7.71 10.77
CA GLY A 9 9.15 -6.43 10.15
C GLY A 9 9.34 -5.28 11.14
N ARG A 10 9.60 -4.08 10.61
CA ARG A 10 9.74 -2.85 11.40
C ARG A 10 8.38 -2.47 11.99
N LEU A 11 8.37 -2.12 13.28
CA LEU A 11 7.19 -1.55 13.94
C LEU A 11 6.97 -0.13 13.40
N CYS A 12 5.77 0.13 12.90
CA CYS A 12 5.33 1.47 12.51
C CYS A 12 4.60 2.19 13.65
N ASP A 13 4.37 3.48 13.48
CA ASP A 13 3.75 4.34 14.49
C ASP A 13 2.29 3.97 14.80
N TRP A 14 1.68 3.10 13.99
CA TRP A 14 0.36 2.51 14.23
C TRP A 14 0.39 1.21 15.05
N GLY A 15 1.55 0.78 15.53
CA GLY A 15 1.68 -0.45 16.31
C GLY A 15 1.64 -1.74 15.49
N ILE A 16 1.78 -1.65 14.16
CA ILE A 16 1.75 -2.79 13.24
C ILE A 16 3.18 -3.08 12.77
N HIS A 17 3.60 -4.34 12.84
CA HIS A 17 4.86 -4.77 12.24
C HIS A 17 4.68 -4.94 10.73
N ARG A 18 5.56 -4.32 9.94
CA ARG A 18 5.49 -4.32 8.49
C ARG A 18 6.87 -4.43 7.82
N ALA A 19 6.90 -5.06 6.66
CA ALA A 19 8.04 -5.03 5.75
C ALA A 19 7.78 -4.00 4.65
N GLU A 20 8.77 -3.15 4.38
CA GLU A 20 8.76 -2.26 3.22
C GLU A 20 9.03 -3.08 1.95
N CYS A 21 8.22 -2.87 0.92
CA CYS A 21 8.23 -3.67 -0.30
C CYS A 21 8.35 -2.79 -1.53
N TRP A 22 9.34 -3.14 -2.35
CA TRP A 22 9.62 -2.52 -3.64
C TRP A 22 9.28 -3.48 -4.76
N GLY A 23 8.42 -3.06 -5.67
CA GLY A 23 7.97 -3.93 -6.76
C GLY A 23 7.00 -3.24 -7.71
N VAL A 24 6.48 -4.02 -8.64
CA VAL A 24 5.52 -3.61 -9.66
C VAL A 24 4.31 -4.53 -9.63
N ARG A 25 3.13 -4.01 -9.99
CA ARG A 25 1.96 -4.86 -10.23
C ARG A 25 2.10 -5.51 -11.60
N LEU A 26 1.84 -6.81 -11.65
CA LEU A 26 1.84 -7.60 -12.87
C LEU A 26 0.39 -7.96 -13.26
N PRO A 27 0.13 -8.26 -14.54
CA PRO A 27 -1.11 -8.91 -14.95
C PRO A 27 -1.33 -10.21 -14.17
N SER A 28 -2.60 -10.58 -13.92
CA SER A 28 -2.94 -11.78 -13.15
C SER A 28 -2.55 -13.09 -13.84
N ASP A 29 -2.33 -13.06 -15.15
CA ASP A 29 -1.89 -14.18 -15.98
C ASP A 29 -0.39 -14.13 -16.32
N TYR A 30 0.38 -13.30 -15.60
CA TYR A 30 1.82 -13.19 -15.82
C TYR A 30 2.52 -14.54 -15.60
N ALA A 31 3.13 -15.07 -16.67
CA ALA A 31 3.89 -16.32 -16.66
C ALA A 31 5.36 -16.11 -17.07
N GLY A 32 5.87 -14.87 -16.96
CA GLY A 32 7.25 -14.53 -17.27
C GLY A 32 8.23 -14.95 -16.17
N GLU A 33 9.53 -14.81 -16.44
CA GLU A 33 10.57 -15.11 -15.46
C GLU A 33 10.62 -14.05 -14.35
N VAL A 34 10.69 -14.52 -13.10
CA VAL A 34 10.91 -13.67 -11.92
C VAL A 34 12.42 -13.65 -11.61
N PRO A 35 13.06 -12.47 -11.50
CA PRO A 35 14.46 -12.37 -11.11
C PRO A 35 14.74 -13.08 -9.78
N CYS A 36 15.91 -13.69 -9.61
CA CYS A 36 16.20 -14.50 -8.42
C CYS A 36 16.21 -13.71 -7.10
N GLN A 37 16.38 -12.38 -7.16
CA GLN A 37 16.30 -11.49 -6.00
C GLN A 37 14.88 -10.98 -5.71
N MET A 38 13.89 -11.38 -6.52
CA MET A 38 12.50 -10.97 -6.37
C MET A 38 11.62 -12.17 -6.06
N SER A 39 10.52 -11.92 -5.36
CA SER A 39 9.43 -12.86 -5.17
C SER A 39 8.17 -12.32 -5.83
N MET A 40 7.33 -13.23 -6.30
CA MET A 40 5.98 -12.91 -6.76
C MET A 40 5.00 -13.36 -5.70
N VAL A 41 4.05 -12.49 -5.33
CA VAL A 41 3.04 -12.78 -4.33
C VAL A 41 1.68 -12.34 -4.84
N ASP A 42 0.67 -13.18 -4.59
CA ASP A 42 -0.72 -12.79 -4.81
C ASP A 42 -1.18 -11.91 -3.66
N VAL A 43 -1.65 -10.71 -3.98
CA VAL A 43 -2.31 -9.83 -3.01
C VAL A 43 -3.79 -10.19 -3.02
N PRO A 44 -4.35 -10.69 -1.90
CA PRO A 44 -5.75 -11.12 -1.86
C PRO A 44 -6.69 -9.94 -2.06
N GLU A 45 -7.83 -10.19 -2.72
CA GLU A 45 -8.94 -9.24 -2.79
C GLU A 45 -9.33 -8.78 -1.38
N SER A 46 -9.46 -7.46 -1.21
CA SER A 46 -9.71 -6.81 0.08
C SER A 46 -10.43 -5.49 -0.15
N GLU A 47 -11.08 -4.98 0.89
CA GLU A 47 -11.61 -3.63 0.92
C GLU A 47 -10.54 -2.66 1.39
N TYR A 48 -10.44 -1.50 0.73
CA TYR A 48 -9.42 -0.49 1.02
C TYR A 48 -10.06 0.86 1.31
N ILE A 49 -9.57 1.52 2.36
CA ILE A 49 -9.76 2.95 2.54
C ILE A 49 -8.69 3.64 1.69
N ALA A 50 -9.12 4.39 0.68
CA ALA A 50 -8.22 5.09 -0.23
C ALA A 50 -8.20 6.58 0.09
N PHE A 51 -7.00 7.13 0.30
CA PHE A 51 -6.78 8.57 0.41
C PHE A 51 -6.17 9.08 -0.88
N GLU A 52 -6.72 10.17 -1.43
CA GLU A 52 -6.16 10.81 -2.59
C GLU A 52 -5.01 11.75 -2.19
N HIS A 53 -3.89 11.63 -2.89
CA HIS A 53 -2.76 12.53 -2.77
C HIS A 53 -2.30 12.94 -4.17
N GLY A 54 -1.89 14.21 -4.31
CA GLY A 54 -1.28 14.69 -5.55
C GLY A 54 0.04 13.98 -5.86
N PRO A 55 0.59 14.18 -7.07
CA PRO A 55 1.93 13.71 -7.37
C PRO A 55 2.94 14.31 -6.37
N PHE A 56 3.94 13.52 -5.99
CA PHE A 56 5.03 13.95 -5.11
C PHE A 56 6.35 13.35 -5.57
N ASN A 57 7.45 14.00 -5.22
CA ASN A 57 8.80 13.46 -5.42
C ASN A 57 9.08 12.43 -4.33
N TYR A 58 9.14 11.16 -4.71
CA TYR A 58 9.39 10.07 -3.78
C TYR A 58 10.68 10.27 -2.96
N GLU A 59 11.81 10.60 -3.59
CA GLU A 59 13.10 10.68 -2.89
C GLU A 59 13.16 11.83 -1.87
N GLN A 60 12.40 12.89 -2.11
CA GLN A 60 12.45 14.11 -1.29
C GLN A 60 11.29 14.22 -0.30
N GLU A 61 10.12 13.69 -0.66
CA GLU A 61 8.86 13.95 0.04
C GLU A 61 8.27 12.69 0.68
N ASN A 62 8.86 11.49 0.53
CA ASN A 62 8.27 10.24 1.07
C ASN A 62 7.98 10.33 2.57
N CYS A 63 8.94 10.78 3.39
CA CYS A 63 8.72 10.91 4.84
C CYS A 63 7.55 11.86 5.17
N SER A 64 7.45 12.99 4.46
CA SER A 64 6.36 13.95 4.66
C SER A 64 5.02 13.41 4.19
N VAL A 65 4.99 12.56 3.17
CA VAL A 65 3.78 11.88 2.70
C VAL A 65 3.37 10.77 3.67
N GLU A 66 4.31 9.99 4.20
CA GLU A 66 4.06 9.00 5.25
C GLU A 66 3.40 9.66 6.48
N GLU A 67 3.94 10.78 6.97
CA GLU A 67 3.34 11.54 8.09
C GLU A 67 1.91 12.02 7.80
N LYS A 68 1.59 12.39 6.55
CA LYS A 68 0.24 12.79 6.17
C LYS A 68 -0.72 11.61 6.19
N ILE A 69 -0.27 10.45 5.71
CA ILE A 69 -1.04 9.21 5.76
C ILE A 69 -1.27 8.82 7.21
N GLU A 70 -0.26 8.91 8.07
CA GLU A 70 -0.38 8.63 9.51
C GLU A 70 -1.44 9.51 10.17
N LYS A 71 -1.42 10.81 9.90
CA LYS A 71 -2.43 11.75 10.41
C LYS A 71 -3.82 11.47 9.85
N ALA A 72 -3.94 11.16 8.56
CA ALA A 72 -5.21 10.85 7.94
C ALA A 72 -5.83 9.57 8.51
N MET A 73 -5.03 8.52 8.66
CA MET A 73 -5.43 7.24 9.25
C MET A 73 -5.81 7.38 10.73
N ALA A 74 -5.05 8.17 11.50
CA ALA A 74 -5.32 8.38 12.93
C ALA A 74 -6.56 9.25 13.18
N GLY A 75 -6.86 10.18 12.27
CA GLY A 75 -8.04 11.04 12.34
C GLY A 75 -9.29 10.46 11.65
N PHE A 76 -9.18 9.30 11.02
CA PHE A 76 -10.30 8.66 10.33
C PHE A 76 -11.24 7.99 11.34
N ASP A 77 -12.53 8.27 11.24
CA ASP A 77 -13.56 7.64 12.09
C ASP A 77 -13.98 6.28 11.49
N TYR A 78 -13.31 5.22 11.95
CA TYR A 78 -13.59 3.85 11.53
C TYR A 78 -14.97 3.36 12.01
N GLU A 79 -15.43 3.83 13.17
CA GLU A 79 -16.71 3.41 13.74
C GLU A 79 -17.87 3.98 12.92
N GLU A 80 -17.82 5.28 12.58
CA GLU A 80 -18.79 5.91 11.69
C GLU A 80 -18.80 5.27 10.30
N ALA A 81 -17.61 4.93 9.78
CA ALA A 81 -17.47 4.22 8.51
C ALA A 81 -17.87 2.73 8.57
N GLY A 82 -18.12 2.18 9.77
CA GLY A 82 -18.49 0.78 9.97
C GLY A 82 -17.40 -0.22 9.59
N CYS A 83 -16.12 0.16 9.69
CA CYS A 83 -14.99 -0.68 9.31
C CYS A 83 -13.90 -0.71 10.40
N SER A 84 -12.86 -1.51 10.18
CA SER A 84 -11.69 -1.56 11.06
C SER A 84 -10.45 -1.92 10.26
N LEU A 85 -9.29 -1.42 10.67
CA LEU A 85 -8.03 -1.76 10.00
C LEU A 85 -7.68 -3.24 10.20
N ASP A 86 -7.49 -3.97 9.09
CA ASP A 86 -7.04 -5.36 9.12
C ASP A 86 -5.52 -5.43 9.34
N THR A 87 -5.12 -5.85 10.54
CA THR A 87 -3.73 -5.98 10.97
C THR A 87 -3.16 -7.39 10.80
N SER A 88 -3.91 -8.29 10.15
CA SER A 88 -3.44 -9.65 9.89
C SER A 88 -2.20 -9.69 9.00
N THR A 89 -1.36 -10.71 9.21
CA THR A 89 -0.14 -10.95 8.43
C THR A 89 -0.47 -11.12 6.94
N GLY A 90 0.35 -10.53 6.07
CA GLY A 90 0.18 -10.62 4.62
C GLY A 90 -0.74 -9.55 4.02
N ARG A 91 -1.43 -8.73 4.83
CA ARG A 91 -2.21 -7.60 4.32
C ARG A 91 -1.31 -6.48 3.84
N ALA A 92 -1.71 -5.86 2.73
CA ALA A 92 -0.91 -4.88 2.02
C ALA A 92 -1.48 -3.46 2.15
N MET A 93 -0.60 -2.49 2.33
CA MET A 93 -0.86 -1.06 2.16
C MET A 93 0.03 -0.57 1.02
N TYR A 94 -0.47 0.19 0.05
CA TYR A 94 0.36 0.57 -1.09
C TYR A 94 -0.08 1.87 -1.74
N PHE A 95 0.90 2.52 -2.38
CA PHE A 95 0.68 3.66 -3.24
C PHE A 95 0.43 3.17 -4.66
N PHE A 96 -0.62 3.69 -5.30
CA PHE A 96 -0.86 3.45 -6.72
C PHE A 96 -1.25 4.75 -7.42
N THR A 97 -0.90 4.85 -8.69
CA THR A 97 -1.32 5.97 -9.53
C THR A 97 -2.53 5.55 -10.34
N ILE A 98 -3.64 6.27 -10.17
CA ILE A 98 -4.77 6.17 -11.09
C ILE A 98 -4.39 6.95 -12.35
N ARG A 99 -4.12 6.24 -13.44
CA ARG A 99 -4.12 6.89 -14.76
C ARG A 99 -5.57 6.93 -15.23
N ASN A 100 -6.19 8.11 -15.19
CA ASN A 100 -7.42 8.31 -15.95
C ASN A 100 -7.06 8.14 -17.43
N SER A 101 -7.34 6.96 -18.00
CA SER A 101 -7.40 6.82 -19.44
C SER A 101 -8.59 7.64 -19.91
N MET A 102 -8.36 8.87 -20.39
CA MET A 102 -9.22 9.38 -21.45
C MET A 102 -8.94 8.55 -22.69
N SER A 103 -9.57 7.38 -22.77
CA SER A 103 -9.83 6.74 -24.05
C SER A 103 -10.94 7.54 -24.72
N SER A 104 -10.56 8.63 -25.37
CA SER A 104 -11.40 9.24 -26.40
C SER A 104 -11.19 8.43 -27.70
N ILE A 105 -12.33 8.13 -28.32
CA ILE A 105 -12.58 7.36 -29.54
C ILE A 105 -11.67 7.79 -30.69
#